data_AF-A0A7C3T083-F1
#
_entry.id   AF-A0A7C3T083-F1
#
_cell.length_a   1.000
_cell.length_b   1.000
_cell.length_c   1.000
_cell.angle_alpha   90.00
_cell.angle_beta   90.00
_cell.angle_gamma   90.00
#
_symmetry.space_group_name_H-M   'P 1'
#
loop_
_entity.id
_entity.type
_entity.pdbx_description
1 polymer ?
#
loop_
_entity_poly.entity_id
_entity_poly.type
_entity_poly.pdbx_seq_one_letter_code
_entity_poly.pdbx_strand_id
1 'polypeptide(L)' 'GGQGQVLTIRHDSLDRTSFMPGVIMAVRKVPELRGLVLGLERIMDL' A
#
# COMPACT_ATOMS: atom_id res chain seq x y z
N GLY A 1 -18.39 -0.05 12.68
CA GLY A 1 -19.78 0.33 12.34
C GLY A 1 -20.68 -0.01 13.51
N GLY A 2 -21.70 0.81 13.79
CA GLY A 2 -22.68 0.60 14.86
C GLY A 2 -23.98 -0.06 14.37
N GLN A 3 -25.00 -0.11 15.24
CA GLN A 3 -26.31 -0.69 14.89
C GLN A 3 -26.98 0.11 13.77
N GLY A 4 -27.50 -0.60 12.76
CA GLY A 4 -28.17 -0.01 11.60
C GLY A 4 -27.27 0.61 10.54
N GLN A 5 -25.95 0.40 10.60
CA GLN A 5 -24.99 1.03 9.66
C GLN A 5 -24.26 0.04 8.75
N VAL A 6 -23.98 0.49 7.54
CA VAL A 6 -23.09 -0.18 6.57
C VAL A 6 -21.82 0.65 6.40
N LEU A 7 -20.68 -0.03 6.43
CA LEU A 7 -19.39 0.54 6.03
C LEU A 7 -18.96 -0.11 4.72
N THR A 8 -18.69 0.71 3.71
CA THR A 8 -18.10 0.27 2.45
C THR A 8 -16.72 0.91 2.30
N ILE A 9 -15.69 0.08 2.15
CA ILE A 9 -14.34 0.53 1.78
C ILE A 9 -14.13 0.11 0.32
N ARG A 10 -13.87 1.10 -0.53
CA ARG A 10 -13.64 0.90 -1.96
C ARG A 10 -12.41 1.69 -2.37
N HIS A 11 -11.57 1.06 -3.19
CA HIS A 11 -10.41 1.69 -3.80
C HIS A 11 -10.49 1.46 -5.31
N ASP A 12 -10.55 2.56 -6.06
CA ASP A 12 -10.57 2.55 -7.52
C ASP A 12 -9.27 3.16 -8.03
N SER A 13 -8.52 2.39 -8.82
CA SER A 13 -7.37 2.91 -9.58
C SER A 13 -7.78 3.05 -11.04
N LEU A 14 -7.76 4.29 -11.54
CA LEU A 14 -8.17 4.63 -12.89
C LEU A 14 -7.00 4.66 -13.88
N ASP A 15 -5.77 4.77 -13.36
CA ASP A 15 -4.55 4.79 -14.16
C ASP A 15 -3.35 4.24 -13.37
N ARG A 16 -2.42 3.60 -14.07
CA ARG A 16 -1.21 2.97 -13.49
C ARG A 16 -0.31 3.94 -12.72
N THR A 17 -0.38 5.23 -13.01
CA THR A 17 0.36 6.27 -12.28
C THR A 17 0.03 6.26 -10.79
N SER A 18 -1.17 5.80 -10.38
CA SER A 18 -1.56 5.71 -8.97
C SER A 18 -0.69 4.74 -8.15
N PHE A 19 -0.03 3.77 -8.81
CA PHE A 19 0.82 2.79 -8.13
C PHE A 19 2.28 3.27 -8.00
N MET A 20 2.70 4.23 -8.83
CA MET A 20 4.09 4.67 -8.90
C MET A 20 4.65 5.22 -7.58
N PRO A 21 3.88 5.93 -6.72
CA PRO A 21 4.36 6.31 -5.39
C PRO A 21 4.80 5.12 -4.55
N GLY A 22 4.03 4.03 -4.54
CA GLY A 22 4.36 2.79 -3.82
C GLY A 22 5.59 2.10 -4.40
N VAL A 23 5.74 2.11 -5.73
CA VAL A 23 6.94 1.56 -6.41
C VAL A 23 8.19 2.36 -6.05
N ILE A 24 8.13 3.69 -6.11
CA ILE A 24 9.28 4.55 -5.77
C ILE A 24 9.67 4.38 -4.30
N MET A 25 8.68 4.30 -3.40
CA MET A 25 8.92 4.01 -1.98
C MET A 25 9.64 2.67 -1.80
N ALA A 26 9.17 1.60 -2.46
CA ALA A 26 9.82 0.30 -2.40
C ALA A 26 11.27 0.36 -2.91
N VAL A 27 11.49 0.96 -4.09
CA VAL A 27 12.84 1.11 -4.67
C VAL A 27 13.79 1.85 -3.71
N ARG A 28 13.31 2.89 -3.03
CA ARG A 28 14.11 3.63 -2.03
C ARG A 28 14.45 2.80 -0.80
N LYS A 29 13.58 1.87 -0.39
CA LYS A 29 13.77 1.04 0.81
C LYS A 29 14.60 -0.22 0.58
N VAL A 30 14.63 -0.75 -0.65
CA VAL A 30 15.35 -1.99 -1.04
C VAL A 30 16.77 -2.11 -0.45
N PRO A 31 17.63 -1.08 -0.42
CA PRO A 31 18.98 -1.20 0.12
C PRO A 31 19.05 -1.58 1.61
N GLU A 32 17.99 -1.32 2.37
CA GLU A 32 17.91 -1.60 3.81
C GLU A 32 17.30 -2.98 4.12
N LEU A 33 16.71 -3.64 3.12
CA LEU A 33 15.97 -4.89 3.31
C LEU A 33 16.88 -6.11 3.15
N ARG A 34 16.64 -7.13 3.97
CA ARG A 34 17.33 -8.43 3.89
C ARG A 34 16.33 -9.53 3.58
N GLY A 35 16.63 -10.33 2.57
CA GLY A 35 15.76 -11.43 2.14
C GLY A 35 14.53 -10.95 1.38
N LEU A 36 13.52 -11.82 1.27
CA LEU A 36 12.28 -11.53 0.57
C LEU A 36 11.31 -10.77 1.47
N VAL A 37 10.83 -9.62 1.00
CA VAL A 37 9.75 -8.86 1.64
C VAL A 37 8.51 -8.94 0.75
N LEU A 38 7.41 -9.43 1.32
CA LEU A 38 6.11 -9.52 0.67
C LEU A 38 5.20 -8.41 1.20
N GLY A 39 4.57 -7.67 0.27
CA GLY A 39 3.65 -6.58 0.59
C GLY A 39 4.35 -5.25 0.89
N LEU A 40 3.69 -4.14 0.53
CA LEU A 40 4.20 -2.79 0.80
C LEU A 40 3.95 -2.36 2.25
N GLU A 41 2.99 -2.97 2.94
CA GLU A 41 2.66 -2.70 4.35
C GLU A 41 3.83 -2.91 5.31
N ARG A 42 4.83 -3.71 4.90
CA ARG A 42 6.04 -3.98 5.69
C ARG A 42 7.04 -2.83 5.67
N ILE A 43 6.86 -1.89 4.75
CA ILE A 43 7.74 -0.73 4.54
C ILE A 43 6.97 0.60 4.53
N MET A 44 5.65 0.57 4.71
CA MET A 44 4.81 1.73 4.93
C MET A 44 4.83 2.09 6.42
N ASP A 45 4.91 3.39 6.72
CA ASP A 45 4.87 3.94 8.08
C ASP A 45 3.40 4.13 8.52
N LEU A 46 2.70 3.01 8.74
CA LEU A 46 1.28 2.93 9.08
C LEU A 46 1.04 2.67 10.58
#